data_AF-F2KN51-F1
#
_entry.id   AF-F2KN51-F1
#
_cell.length_a   1.000
_cell.length_b   1.000
_cell.length_c   1.000
_cell.angle_alpha   90.00
_cell.angle_beta   90.00
_cell.angle_gamma   90.00
#
_symmetry.space_group_name_H-M   'P 1'
#
loop_
_entity.id
_entity.type
_entity.pdbx_description
1 polymer ?
#
loop_
_entity_poly.entity_id
_entity_poly.type
_entity_poly.pdbx_seq_one_letter_code
_entity_poly.pdbx_strand_id
1 'polypeptide(L)'
;MKNSGRNDGQLSLDMLIGLTIFMLSFIFIAQYIPSIFVVERGDIALYPLAYRTASILAEDAGYWTNGTANGTDWENHYSEDVKIRAGLAVKPNVLSIDKIEALQKYYDTAGYEAVRAALGLYDPHETFDYNISLQLFRSNSSHPIYAMNDSQPLLLIGKPVPNYGDVVRYERIIAYDNATKIATISSKVDTPSTRTFTFDVTPPVTAFVIIIESRNVNTTNSTPWMKVWLNSNLIIDVRGDDETIGAFDITDEINSAGATQVKVRVHNVRGYVVMTNVGEYIGGRIGAKLVVCVW
;
A
#
# COMPACT_ATOMS: atom_id res chain seq x y z
N MET A 1 64.26 23.26 63.98
CA MET A 1 64.34 21.82 63.72
C MET A 1 63.02 21.36 63.14
N LYS A 2 63.09 20.68 61.99
CA LYS A 2 62.01 20.34 61.07
C LYS A 2 61.28 19.08 61.59
N ASN A 3 60.02 19.20 62.02
CA ASN A 3 59.17 18.02 62.21
C ASN A 3 58.49 17.68 60.87
N SER A 4 59.22 16.87 60.11
CA SER A 4 58.74 16.10 58.97
C SER A 4 57.96 14.89 59.51
N GLY A 5 56.72 14.69 59.10
CA GLY A 5 56.04 13.42 59.33
C GLY A 5 54.52 13.46 59.32
N ARG A 6 53.92 13.45 58.12
CA ARG A 6 52.75 12.61 57.73
C ARG A 6 52.15 13.06 56.39
N ASN A 7 52.93 13.05 55.31
CA ASN A 7 52.39 13.19 53.95
C ASN A 7 52.27 11.85 53.21
N ASP A 8 52.87 10.77 53.72
CA ASP A 8 52.89 9.48 53.01
C ASP A 8 51.60 8.66 53.19
N GLY A 9 50.87 8.85 54.29
CA GLY A 9 49.60 8.16 54.55
C GLY A 9 48.40 8.77 53.83
N GLN A 10 48.48 10.05 53.45
CA GLN A 10 47.38 10.76 52.80
C GLN A 10 47.29 10.40 51.31
N LEU A 11 48.43 10.23 50.64
CA LEU A 11 48.49 9.75 49.25
C LEU A 11 47.89 8.34 49.09
N SER A 12 48.11 7.45 50.07
CA SER A 12 47.54 6.10 50.07
C SER A 12 46.04 6.08 50.39
N LEU A 13 45.57 7.02 51.22
CA LEU A 13 44.16 7.11 51.59
C LEU A 13 43.32 7.67 50.43
N ASP A 14 43.81 8.72 49.78
CA ASP A 14 43.12 9.36 48.64
C ASP A 14 43.04 8.41 47.43
N MET A 15 44.10 7.62 47.20
CA MET A 15 44.08 6.55 46.18
C MET A 15 43.07 5.46 46.52
N LEU A 16 43.01 5.01 47.78
CA LEU A 16 42.09 3.96 48.21
C LEU A 16 40.63 4.41 48.10
N ILE A 17 40.34 5.66 48.50
CA ILE A 17 39.01 6.26 48.37
C ILE A 17 38.65 6.40 46.88
N GLY A 18 39.57 6.89 46.03
CA GLY A 18 39.36 6.99 44.58
C GLY A 18 39.08 5.64 43.92
N LEU A 19 39.85 4.61 44.28
CA LEU A 19 39.65 3.24 43.79
C LEU A 19 38.30 2.68 44.25
N THR A 20 37.88 2.96 45.49
CA THR A 20 36.62 2.48 46.03
C THR A 20 35.43 3.12 45.32
N ILE A 21 35.48 4.45 45.09
CA ILE A 21 34.46 5.16 44.32
C ILE A 21 34.41 4.62 42.88
N PHE A 22 35.57 4.44 42.25
CA PHE A 22 35.65 3.88 40.90
C PHE A 22 35.06 2.47 40.82
N MET A 23 35.42 1.58 41.73
CA MET A 23 34.92 0.20 41.77
C MET A 23 33.41 0.16 42.04
N LEU A 24 32.91 1.02 42.93
CA LEU A 24 31.47 1.13 43.21
C LEU A 24 30.72 1.59 41.96
N SER A 25 31.18 2.66 41.31
CA SER A 25 30.61 3.16 40.05
C SER A 25 30.68 2.12 38.93
N PHE A 26 31.79 1.38 38.83
CA PHE A 26 31.96 0.33 37.83
C PHE A 26 30.99 -0.83 38.04
N ILE A 27 30.78 -1.25 39.29
CA ILE A 27 29.79 -2.30 39.63
C ILE A 27 28.38 -1.83 39.26
N PHE A 28 28.01 -0.58 39.58
CA PHE A 28 26.72 -0.03 39.17
C PHE A 28 26.57 -0.05 37.65
N ILE A 29 27.53 0.49 36.90
CA ILE A 29 27.48 0.51 35.42
C ILE A 29 27.39 -0.93 34.85
N ALA A 30 28.20 -1.86 35.37
CA ALA A 30 28.20 -3.26 34.93
C ALA A 30 26.87 -3.97 35.17
N GLN A 31 26.12 -3.59 36.22
CA GLN A 31 24.77 -4.10 36.48
C GLN A 31 23.72 -3.47 35.56
N TYR A 32 23.91 -2.22 35.13
CA TYR A 32 22.98 -1.55 34.21
C TYR A 32 23.20 -1.90 32.73
N ILE A 33 24.40 -2.31 32.31
CA ILE A 33 24.68 -2.72 30.92
C ILE A 33 23.72 -3.83 30.44
N PRO A 34 23.52 -4.94 31.17
CA PRO A 34 22.56 -5.97 30.78
C PRO A 34 21.12 -5.45 30.68
N SER A 35 20.72 -4.50 31.53
CA SER A 35 19.34 -3.99 31.56
C SER A 35 18.94 -3.26 30.27
N ILE A 36 19.90 -2.63 29.59
CA ILE A 36 19.68 -2.00 28.27
C ILE A 36 19.34 -3.04 27.20
N PHE A 37 19.83 -4.28 27.35
CA PHE A 37 19.58 -5.38 26.40
C PHE A 37 18.40 -6.29 26.79
N VAL A 38 17.72 -6.01 27.91
CA VAL A 38 16.59 -6.83 28.41
C VAL A 38 15.23 -6.30 27.98
N VAL A 39 15.11 -5.01 27.62
CA VAL A 39 13.81 -4.38 27.33
C VAL A 39 13.20 -4.78 25.98
N GLU A 40 13.92 -5.44 25.07
CA GLU A 40 13.48 -5.50 23.66
C GLU A 40 13.27 -6.91 23.04
N ARG A 41 13.26 -8.00 23.82
CA ARG A 41 13.35 -9.35 23.19
C ARG A 41 12.08 -9.87 22.49
N GLY A 42 10.91 -9.28 22.72
CA GLY A 42 9.67 -9.63 21.99
C GLY A 42 9.46 -8.77 20.74
N ASP A 43 9.59 -7.45 20.88
CA ASP A 43 9.37 -6.47 19.81
C ASP A 43 10.39 -6.53 18.67
N ILE A 44 11.64 -6.98 18.92
CA ILE A 44 12.69 -7.06 17.89
C ILE A 44 12.30 -8.02 16.75
N ALA A 45 11.49 -9.05 16.99
CA ALA A 45 11.11 -9.99 15.94
C ALA A 45 9.99 -9.44 15.04
N LEU A 46 9.00 -8.76 15.62
CA LEU A 46 7.79 -8.35 14.91
C LEU A 46 8.06 -7.29 13.83
N TYR A 47 8.93 -6.31 14.11
CA TYR A 47 9.19 -5.22 13.15
C TYR A 47 9.90 -5.69 11.87
N PRO A 48 11.03 -6.43 11.95
CA PRO A 48 11.65 -7.03 10.78
C PRO A 48 10.73 -8.01 10.06
N LEU A 49 9.87 -8.76 10.76
CA LEU A 49 8.90 -9.67 10.14
C LEU A 49 7.83 -8.94 9.34
N ALA A 50 7.21 -7.90 9.90
CA ALA A 50 6.23 -7.07 9.20
C ALA A 50 6.86 -6.38 7.99
N TYR A 51 8.05 -5.78 8.16
CA TYR A 51 8.82 -5.14 7.08
C TYR A 51 9.16 -6.14 5.96
N ARG A 52 9.69 -7.32 6.31
CA ARG A 52 10.06 -8.37 5.34
C ARG A 52 8.84 -8.85 4.59
N THR A 53 7.74 -9.10 5.27
CA THR A 53 6.49 -9.59 4.67
C THR A 53 5.92 -8.55 3.71
N ALA A 54 5.86 -7.28 4.12
CA ALA A 54 5.44 -6.18 3.25
C ALA A 54 6.38 -6.02 2.04
N SER A 55 7.69 -6.17 2.22
CA SER A 55 8.67 -6.02 1.14
C SER A 55 8.62 -7.20 0.17
N ILE A 56 8.48 -8.45 0.64
CA ILE A 56 8.27 -9.61 -0.24
C ILE A 56 7.01 -9.41 -1.08
N LEU A 57 5.89 -9.02 -0.46
CA LEU A 57 4.65 -8.81 -1.18
C LEU A 57 4.74 -7.64 -2.17
N ALA A 58 5.39 -6.54 -1.80
CA ALA A 58 5.42 -5.33 -2.61
C ALA A 58 6.55 -5.28 -3.66
N GLU A 59 7.63 -6.04 -3.48
CA GLU A 59 8.84 -5.93 -4.31
C GLU A 59 9.21 -7.23 -5.04
N ASP A 60 8.76 -8.39 -4.55
CA ASP A 60 9.03 -9.68 -5.17
C ASP A 60 7.89 -10.09 -6.12
N ALA A 61 8.25 -10.70 -7.25
CA ALA A 61 7.30 -11.32 -8.16
C ALA A 61 6.71 -12.63 -7.60
N GLY A 62 7.35 -13.19 -6.57
CA GLY A 62 7.02 -14.47 -6.00
C GLY A 62 7.66 -15.62 -6.77
N TYR A 63 7.52 -16.82 -6.21
CA TYR A 63 8.17 -18.01 -6.71
C TYR A 63 7.37 -19.25 -6.34
N TRP A 64 7.40 -20.27 -7.18
CA TRP A 64 6.84 -21.57 -6.87
C TRP A 64 7.80 -22.70 -7.25
N THR A 65 7.67 -23.84 -6.57
CA THR A 65 8.40 -25.07 -6.91
C THR A 65 7.62 -26.30 -6.48
N ASN A 66 7.63 -27.34 -7.31
CA ASN A 66 7.15 -28.69 -6.98
C ASN A 66 8.30 -29.70 -6.83
N GLY A 67 9.54 -29.21 -6.73
CA GLY A 67 10.77 -30.02 -6.66
C GLY A 67 11.33 -30.45 -8.02
N THR A 68 10.54 -30.47 -9.09
CA THR A 68 11.00 -30.83 -10.45
C THR A 68 11.01 -29.64 -11.40
N ALA A 69 10.03 -28.75 -11.27
CA ALA A 69 9.90 -27.51 -12.00
C ALA A 69 9.74 -26.34 -11.02
N ASN A 70 10.05 -25.15 -11.51
CA ASN A 70 9.91 -23.91 -10.78
C ASN A 70 9.66 -22.73 -11.72
N GLY A 71 9.15 -21.64 -11.17
CA GLY A 71 8.83 -20.43 -11.91
C GLY A 71 8.48 -19.26 -10.99
N THR A 72 8.23 -18.10 -11.59
CA THR A 72 7.84 -16.85 -10.91
C THR A 72 6.35 -16.52 -11.05
N ASP A 73 5.61 -17.37 -11.76
CA ASP A 73 4.17 -17.31 -12.02
C ASP A 73 3.40 -18.16 -10.99
N TRP A 74 3.72 -17.92 -9.71
CA TRP A 74 3.15 -18.69 -8.59
C TRP A 74 1.63 -18.56 -8.50
N GLU A 75 1.07 -17.46 -9.02
CA GLU A 75 -0.37 -17.21 -9.13
C GLU A 75 -1.10 -18.25 -9.99
N ASN A 76 -0.38 -19.05 -10.78
CA ASN A 76 -0.95 -20.16 -11.54
C ASN A 76 -0.66 -21.53 -10.90
N HIS A 77 0.11 -21.56 -9.81
CA HIS A 77 0.71 -22.78 -9.24
C HIS A 77 0.67 -22.75 -7.70
N TYR A 78 -0.50 -23.03 -7.11
CA TYR A 78 -0.71 -23.03 -5.66
C TYR A 78 -1.50 -24.26 -5.14
N SER A 79 -1.38 -25.40 -5.83
CA SER A 79 -1.94 -26.70 -5.39
C SER A 79 -1.15 -27.32 -4.22
N GLU A 80 -1.70 -28.35 -3.56
CA GLU A 80 -1.17 -28.95 -2.33
C GLU A 80 0.33 -29.36 -2.38
N ASP A 81 0.82 -29.84 -3.52
CA ASP A 81 2.22 -30.29 -3.67
C ASP A 81 3.22 -29.17 -4.03
N VAL A 82 2.75 -27.93 -4.15
CA VAL A 82 3.56 -26.79 -4.61
C VAL A 82 3.94 -25.91 -3.43
N LYS A 83 5.24 -25.68 -3.25
CA LYS A 83 5.74 -24.68 -2.31
C LYS A 83 5.73 -23.32 -2.99
N ILE A 84 5.06 -22.36 -2.38
CA ILE A 84 4.97 -20.99 -2.89
C ILE A 84 5.65 -20.00 -1.96
N ARG A 85 6.21 -18.95 -2.56
CA ARG A 85 6.55 -17.68 -1.92
C ARG A 85 5.71 -16.62 -2.61
N ALA A 86 4.64 -16.18 -1.96
CA ALA A 86 3.73 -15.21 -2.55
C ALA A 86 4.41 -13.84 -2.68
N GLY A 87 4.48 -13.31 -3.89
CA GLY A 87 4.93 -11.96 -4.19
C GLY A 87 3.97 -11.33 -5.19
N LEU A 88 3.55 -10.08 -4.96
CA LEU A 88 2.47 -9.46 -5.73
C LEU A 88 3.01 -8.55 -6.84
N ALA A 89 4.32 -8.31 -6.87
CA ALA A 89 4.92 -7.33 -7.73
C ALA A 89 5.04 -7.82 -9.19
N VAL A 90 4.79 -6.91 -10.13
CA VAL A 90 5.32 -7.00 -11.50
C VAL A 90 6.66 -6.26 -11.57
N LYS A 91 6.73 -5.13 -10.86
CA LYS A 91 7.93 -4.33 -10.61
C LYS A 91 7.87 -3.85 -9.15
N PRO A 92 8.99 -3.45 -8.54
CA PRO A 92 8.98 -2.98 -7.16
C PRO A 92 7.93 -1.88 -6.92
N ASN A 93 7.06 -2.10 -5.93
CA ASN A 93 5.90 -1.28 -5.55
C ASN A 93 4.82 -1.13 -6.64
N VAL A 94 4.83 -1.96 -7.69
CA VAL A 94 3.78 -2.04 -8.72
C VAL A 94 3.20 -3.45 -8.72
N LEU A 95 1.98 -3.58 -8.19
CA LEU A 95 1.35 -4.88 -7.97
C LEU A 95 0.46 -5.30 -9.14
N SER A 96 0.42 -6.61 -9.39
CA SER A 96 -0.53 -7.23 -10.31
C SER A 96 -1.85 -7.52 -9.59
N ILE A 97 -2.97 -7.14 -10.20
CA ILE A 97 -4.31 -7.51 -9.71
C ILE A 97 -4.50 -9.02 -9.72
N ASP A 98 -4.06 -9.70 -10.78
CA ASP A 98 -4.18 -11.16 -10.90
C ASP A 98 -3.47 -11.89 -9.75
N LYS A 99 -2.29 -11.41 -9.35
CA LYS A 99 -1.54 -11.98 -8.23
C LYS A 99 -2.21 -11.71 -6.88
N ILE A 100 -2.83 -10.53 -6.73
CA ILE A 100 -3.59 -10.18 -5.53
C ILE A 100 -4.82 -11.09 -5.39
N GLU A 101 -5.58 -11.25 -6.48
CA GLU A 101 -6.74 -12.14 -6.51
C GLU A 101 -6.34 -13.60 -6.30
N ALA A 102 -5.21 -14.04 -6.86
CA ALA A 102 -4.66 -15.37 -6.60
C ALA A 102 -4.26 -15.57 -5.14
N LEU A 103 -3.70 -14.55 -4.47
CA LEU A 103 -3.38 -14.64 -3.04
C LEU A 103 -4.64 -14.74 -2.18
N GLN A 104 -5.66 -13.92 -2.47
CA GLN A 104 -6.95 -13.98 -1.78
C GLN A 104 -7.59 -15.35 -1.98
N LYS A 105 -7.61 -15.85 -3.22
CA LYS A 105 -8.16 -17.18 -3.53
C LYS A 105 -7.36 -18.31 -2.85
N TYR A 106 -6.03 -18.22 -2.83
CA TYR A 106 -5.20 -19.19 -2.13
C TYR A 106 -5.51 -19.21 -0.62
N TYR A 107 -5.68 -18.04 0.00
CA TYR A 107 -6.12 -17.93 1.39
C TYR A 107 -7.50 -18.60 1.60
N ASP A 108 -8.45 -18.33 0.72
CA ASP A 108 -9.81 -18.89 0.82
C ASP A 108 -9.82 -20.43 0.64
N THR A 109 -8.92 -20.99 -0.18
CA THR A 109 -8.87 -22.43 -0.46
C THR A 109 -7.96 -23.23 0.47
N ALA A 110 -6.75 -22.74 0.75
CA ALA A 110 -5.73 -23.44 1.53
C ALA A 110 -5.77 -23.06 3.02
N GLY A 111 -6.38 -21.92 3.33
CA GLY A 111 -6.61 -21.46 4.70
C GLY A 111 -5.45 -20.67 5.30
N TYR A 112 -5.72 -20.18 6.51
CA TYR A 112 -4.85 -19.30 7.28
C TYR A 112 -3.42 -19.82 7.46
N GLU A 113 -3.31 -21.11 7.82
CA GLU A 113 -2.03 -21.76 8.14
C GLU A 113 -1.12 -21.92 6.92
N ALA A 114 -1.70 -22.24 5.76
CA ALA A 114 -0.94 -22.41 4.53
C ALA A 114 -0.32 -21.08 4.08
N VAL A 115 -1.09 -19.98 4.13
CA VAL A 115 -0.59 -18.64 3.83
C VAL A 115 0.44 -18.18 4.86
N ARG A 116 0.22 -18.47 6.16
CA ARG A 116 1.19 -18.18 7.22
C ARG A 116 2.54 -18.82 6.93
N ALA A 117 2.52 -20.09 6.54
CA ALA A 117 3.72 -20.84 6.17
C ALA A 117 4.37 -20.29 4.89
N ALA A 118 3.58 -19.95 3.87
CA ALA A 118 4.08 -19.37 2.61
C ALA A 118 4.79 -18.01 2.81
N LEU A 119 4.33 -17.21 3.77
CA LEU A 119 4.93 -15.92 4.12
C LEU A 119 6.13 -16.05 5.09
N GLY A 120 6.41 -17.28 5.56
CA GLY A 120 7.49 -17.54 6.51
C GLY A 120 7.25 -16.90 7.88
N LEU A 121 5.99 -16.75 8.31
CA LEU A 121 5.60 -16.13 9.58
C LEU A 121 5.71 -17.13 10.74
N TYR A 122 6.86 -17.78 10.84
CA TYR A 122 7.23 -18.72 11.89
C TYR A 122 8.73 -18.59 12.18
N ASP A 123 9.09 -18.80 13.43
CA ASP A 123 10.43 -19.06 13.93
C ASP A 123 10.43 -20.47 14.55
N PRO A 124 11.56 -21.19 14.64
CA PRO A 124 11.70 -22.44 15.40
C PRO A 124 11.00 -22.50 16.77
N HIS A 125 10.73 -21.37 17.42
CA HIS A 125 10.14 -21.31 18.75
C HIS A 125 8.74 -20.67 18.82
N GLU A 126 8.26 -20.03 17.75
CA GLU A 126 7.01 -19.25 17.78
C GLU A 126 6.39 -19.11 16.39
N THR A 127 5.07 -18.94 16.33
CA THR A 127 4.35 -18.60 15.10
C THR A 127 3.66 -17.26 15.26
N PHE A 128 3.75 -16.42 14.24
CA PHE A 128 3.21 -15.07 14.29
C PHE A 128 1.87 -15.01 13.58
N ASP A 129 0.92 -14.31 14.19
CA ASP A 129 -0.35 -14.02 13.56
C ASP A 129 -0.24 -12.78 12.66
N TYR A 130 -1.13 -12.68 11.68
CA TYR A 130 -1.08 -11.59 10.71
C TYR A 130 -2.46 -11.09 10.27
N ASN A 131 -2.46 -9.85 9.80
CA ASN A 131 -3.52 -9.26 8.99
C ASN A 131 -2.88 -8.53 7.82
N ILE A 132 -3.27 -8.86 6.60
CA ILE A 132 -2.75 -8.21 5.39
C ILE A 132 -3.92 -7.69 4.59
N SER A 133 -3.88 -6.42 4.22
CA SER A 133 -4.95 -5.78 3.48
C SER A 133 -4.46 -4.70 2.53
N LEU A 134 -5.23 -4.48 1.46
CA LEU A 134 -5.10 -3.29 0.61
C LEU A 134 -6.11 -2.24 1.06
N GLN A 135 -5.60 -1.05 1.39
CA GLN A 135 -6.37 0.05 1.94
C GLN A 135 -6.21 1.31 1.07
N LEU A 136 -7.22 2.16 1.00
CA LEU A 136 -7.11 3.46 0.33
C LEU A 136 -6.14 4.37 1.11
N PHE A 137 -5.54 5.39 0.48
CA PHE A 137 -4.62 6.31 1.13
C PHE A 137 -5.27 7.06 2.29
N ARG A 138 -6.55 7.42 2.15
CA ARG A 138 -7.36 8.04 3.21
C ARG A 138 -7.68 7.13 4.40
N SER A 139 -7.37 5.83 4.31
CA SER A 139 -7.57 4.86 5.40
C SER A 139 -6.66 5.16 6.60
N ASN A 140 -7.18 4.98 7.82
CA ASN A 140 -6.40 5.09 9.06
C ASN A 140 -6.52 3.81 9.90
N SER A 141 -5.70 3.70 10.95
CA SER A 141 -5.64 2.50 11.80
C SER A 141 -6.94 2.21 12.56
N SER A 142 -7.71 3.25 12.93
CA SER A 142 -8.97 3.09 13.68
C SER A 142 -10.17 2.80 12.77
N HIS A 143 -10.11 3.24 11.52
CA HIS A 143 -11.18 3.10 10.53
C HIS A 143 -10.57 2.67 9.20
N PRO A 144 -10.26 1.37 9.03
CA PRO A 144 -9.68 0.87 7.79
C PRO A 144 -10.70 0.98 6.65
N ILE A 145 -10.27 1.60 5.54
CA ILE A 145 -11.05 1.71 4.31
C ILE A 145 -10.33 0.89 3.24
N TYR A 146 -10.93 -0.20 2.80
CA TYR A 146 -10.30 -1.16 1.90
C TYR A 146 -10.42 -0.76 0.42
N ALA A 147 -9.42 -1.15 -0.36
CA ALA A 147 -9.55 -1.28 -1.81
C ALA A 147 -10.57 -2.36 -2.12
N MET A 148 -11.48 -2.14 -3.07
CA MET A 148 -12.60 -3.04 -3.33
C MET A 148 -12.50 -3.69 -4.72
N ASN A 149 -12.83 -4.97 -4.79
CA ASN A 149 -13.22 -5.65 -6.00
C ASN A 149 -14.74 -5.85 -5.95
N ASP A 150 -15.47 -5.01 -6.67
CA ASP A 150 -16.91 -4.87 -6.56
C ASP A 150 -17.37 -4.64 -5.10
N SER A 151 -18.01 -5.63 -4.48
CA SER A 151 -18.57 -5.55 -3.13
C SER A 151 -17.67 -6.15 -2.04
N GLN A 152 -16.50 -6.70 -2.39
CA GLN A 152 -15.58 -7.33 -1.44
C GLN A 152 -14.23 -6.60 -1.41
N PRO A 153 -13.51 -6.61 -0.27
CA PRO A 153 -12.13 -6.14 -0.24
C PRO A 153 -11.28 -6.90 -1.27
N LEU A 154 -10.49 -6.17 -2.05
CA LEU A 154 -9.58 -6.74 -3.05
C LEU A 154 -8.54 -7.67 -2.41
N LEU A 155 -8.05 -7.29 -1.22
CA LEU A 155 -7.22 -8.14 -0.38
C LEU A 155 -7.53 -7.84 1.08
N LEU A 156 -8.00 -8.85 1.81
CA LEU A 156 -8.15 -8.83 3.25
C LEU A 156 -8.01 -10.26 3.76
N ILE A 157 -6.82 -10.61 4.24
CA ILE A 157 -6.47 -11.95 4.68
C ILE A 157 -5.86 -11.92 6.08
N GLY A 158 -5.94 -13.05 6.77
CA GLY A 158 -5.45 -13.20 8.14
C GLY A 158 -6.51 -12.94 9.20
N LYS A 159 -6.08 -12.90 10.46
CA LYS A 159 -6.96 -12.70 11.61
C LYS A 159 -7.28 -11.21 11.80
N PRO A 160 -8.37 -10.86 12.48
CA PRO A 160 -8.58 -9.49 12.93
C PRO A 160 -7.43 -9.04 13.84
N VAL A 161 -6.96 -7.80 13.64
CA VAL A 161 -5.92 -7.21 14.49
C VAL A 161 -6.41 -7.15 15.94
N PRO A 162 -5.67 -7.69 16.92
CA PRO A 162 -6.11 -7.72 18.31
C PRO A 162 -6.05 -6.32 18.93
N ASN A 163 -6.88 -6.11 19.96
CA ASN A 163 -6.87 -4.88 20.78
C ASN A 163 -5.93 -5.00 21.99
N TYR A 164 -5.09 -6.03 22.01
CA TYR A 164 -4.18 -6.37 23.10
C TYR A 164 -2.90 -6.96 22.54
N GLY A 165 -1.80 -6.90 23.31
CA GLY A 165 -0.49 -7.36 22.90
C GLY A 165 0.24 -6.37 21.99
N ASP A 166 1.49 -6.70 21.67
CA ASP A 166 2.33 -5.91 20.79
C ASP A 166 1.98 -6.23 19.33
N VAL A 167 1.54 -5.22 18.58
CA VAL A 167 1.19 -5.35 17.17
C VAL A 167 2.07 -4.40 16.37
N VAL A 168 2.82 -4.93 15.41
CA VAL A 168 3.53 -4.10 14.44
C VAL A 168 2.71 -3.97 13.17
N ARG A 169 2.44 -2.72 12.79
CA ARG A 169 1.82 -2.34 11.52
C ARG A 169 2.87 -1.71 10.61
N TYR A 170 2.99 -2.22 9.39
CA TYR A 170 3.84 -1.67 8.34
C TYR A 170 2.99 -1.32 7.12
N GLU A 171 3.20 -0.12 6.56
CA GLU A 171 2.46 0.38 5.39
C GLU A 171 3.41 0.61 4.21
N ARG A 172 3.00 0.19 3.01
CA ARG A 172 3.70 0.43 1.75
C ARG A 172 2.75 1.11 0.77
N ILE A 173 3.22 2.21 0.17
CA ILE A 173 2.52 2.83 -0.97
C ILE A 173 2.79 1.97 -2.20
N ILE A 174 1.73 1.53 -2.87
CA ILE A 174 1.80 0.73 -4.09
C ILE A 174 1.01 1.38 -5.21
N ALA A 175 1.40 1.06 -6.44
CA ALA A 175 0.60 1.30 -7.64
C ALA A 175 0.12 -0.05 -8.21
N TYR A 176 -0.94 -0.05 -9.00
CA TYR A 176 -1.34 -1.24 -9.75
C TYR A 176 -0.87 -1.18 -11.19
N ASP A 177 -0.53 -2.34 -11.76
CA ASP A 177 -0.07 -2.46 -13.15
C ASP A 177 -1.21 -2.27 -14.17
N ASN A 178 -2.41 -2.82 -13.90
CA ASN A 178 -3.54 -2.84 -14.84
C ASN A 178 -4.93 -2.72 -14.17
N ALA A 179 -5.05 -1.95 -13.09
CA ALA A 179 -6.30 -1.91 -12.30
C ALA A 179 -7.38 -0.93 -12.79
N THR A 180 -7.31 -0.52 -14.05
CA THR A 180 -8.18 0.51 -14.63
C THR A 180 -9.01 0.00 -15.79
N LYS A 181 -10.32 0.27 -15.74
CA LYS A 181 -11.10 0.38 -16.97
C LYS A 181 -10.78 1.75 -17.59
N ILE A 182 -9.99 1.74 -18.65
CA ILE A 182 -9.69 2.94 -19.44
C ILE A 182 -10.61 2.97 -20.64
N ALA A 183 -11.46 4.00 -20.73
CA ALA A 183 -12.29 4.21 -21.90
C ALA A 183 -11.80 5.44 -22.67
N THR A 184 -11.38 5.24 -23.92
CA THR A 184 -10.99 6.37 -24.78
C THR A 184 -12.20 7.24 -25.09
N ILE A 185 -12.09 8.54 -24.81
CA ILE A 185 -13.09 9.55 -25.12
C ILE A 185 -12.52 10.54 -26.15
N SER A 186 -12.63 10.17 -27.42
CA SER A 186 -12.08 10.98 -28.51
C SER A 186 -13.16 11.31 -29.55
N SER A 187 -13.20 12.57 -29.99
CA SER A 187 -13.89 12.94 -31.22
C SER A 187 -13.03 12.60 -32.45
N LYS A 188 -13.64 12.43 -33.64
CA LYS A 188 -12.88 12.08 -34.85
C LYS A 188 -11.75 13.09 -35.12
N VAL A 189 -10.59 12.57 -35.51
CA VAL A 189 -9.35 13.32 -35.75
C VAL A 189 -9.47 14.31 -36.91
N ASP A 190 -10.38 14.07 -37.86
CA ASP A 190 -10.41 14.78 -39.14
C ASP A 190 -11.71 15.57 -39.38
N THR A 191 -12.58 15.68 -38.38
CA THR A 191 -13.82 16.46 -38.51
C THR A 191 -14.30 16.95 -37.15
N PRO A 192 -14.63 18.24 -36.98
CA PRO A 192 -15.31 18.74 -35.78
C PRO A 192 -16.54 17.89 -35.54
N SER A 193 -16.46 17.04 -34.52
CA SER A 193 -17.48 16.05 -34.26
C SER A 193 -17.71 15.98 -32.78
N THR A 194 -18.99 15.93 -32.44
CA THR A 194 -19.42 15.73 -31.07
C THR A 194 -19.64 14.25 -30.86
N ARG A 195 -19.03 13.70 -29.81
CA ARG A 195 -19.25 12.32 -29.38
C ARG A 195 -19.82 12.32 -27.98
N THR A 196 -20.70 11.35 -27.73
CA THR A 196 -21.29 11.11 -26.42
C THR A 196 -20.88 9.72 -25.98
N PHE A 197 -20.36 9.64 -24.76
CA PHE A 197 -19.99 8.42 -24.07
C PHE A 197 -20.88 8.30 -22.83
N THR A 198 -21.35 7.10 -22.55
CA THR A 198 -22.18 6.80 -21.39
C THR A 198 -21.48 5.68 -20.63
N PHE A 199 -21.29 5.90 -19.33
CA PHE A 199 -20.64 4.96 -18.42
C PHE A 199 -21.65 4.57 -17.35
N ASP A 200 -21.89 3.27 -17.23
CA ASP A 200 -22.62 2.71 -16.10
C ASP A 200 -21.64 2.60 -14.92
N VAL A 201 -22.04 3.16 -13.79
CA VAL A 201 -21.25 3.26 -12.56
C VAL A 201 -22.03 2.63 -11.42
N THR A 202 -21.33 1.94 -10.53
CA THR A 202 -21.91 1.38 -9.30
C THR A 202 -21.20 2.02 -8.12
N PRO A 203 -21.77 3.08 -7.52
CA PRO A 203 -21.19 3.69 -6.33
C PRO A 203 -21.17 2.72 -5.14
N PRO A 204 -20.17 2.83 -4.23
CA PRO A 204 -19.11 3.83 -4.26
C PRO A 204 -18.00 3.49 -5.26
N VAL A 205 -17.46 4.51 -5.91
CA VAL A 205 -16.25 4.42 -6.75
C VAL A 205 -15.07 5.07 -6.03
N THR A 206 -13.86 4.56 -6.25
CA THR A 206 -12.64 5.11 -5.61
C THR A 206 -11.92 6.09 -6.52
N ALA A 207 -12.12 6.00 -7.83
CA ALA A 207 -11.72 7.03 -8.77
C ALA A 207 -12.64 7.03 -10.01
N PHE A 208 -13.09 8.21 -10.40
CA PHE A 208 -13.65 8.50 -11.72
C PHE A 208 -13.06 9.82 -12.22
N VAL A 209 -12.02 9.70 -13.05
CA VAL A 209 -11.24 10.85 -13.52
C VAL A 209 -11.31 10.92 -15.03
N ILE A 210 -11.75 12.06 -15.54
CA ILE A 210 -11.81 12.37 -16.96
C ILE A 210 -10.55 13.15 -17.32
N ILE A 211 -9.78 12.66 -18.29
CA ILE A 211 -8.51 13.27 -18.69
C ILE A 211 -8.61 13.66 -20.15
N ILE A 212 -8.50 14.95 -20.41
CA ILE A 212 -8.41 15.51 -21.76
C ILE A 212 -6.96 15.93 -21.98
N GLU A 213 -6.29 15.25 -22.91
CA GLU A 213 -4.86 15.43 -23.17
C GLU A 213 -4.60 16.57 -24.15
N SER A 214 -5.47 16.69 -25.16
CA SER A 214 -5.25 17.65 -26.24
C SER A 214 -6.51 17.92 -27.07
N ARG A 215 -6.45 19.02 -27.83
CA ARG A 215 -7.39 19.33 -28.91
C ARG A 215 -7.12 18.46 -30.15
N ASN A 216 -8.17 18.11 -30.89
CA ASN A 216 -8.06 17.68 -32.28
C ASN A 216 -7.77 18.90 -33.20
N VAL A 217 -6.56 18.99 -33.76
CA VAL A 217 -6.02 20.22 -34.39
C VAL A 217 -6.43 20.50 -35.84
N ASN A 218 -7.35 19.74 -36.44
CA ASN A 218 -7.51 19.76 -37.90
C ASN A 218 -8.41 20.87 -38.50
N THR A 219 -9.04 21.75 -37.70
CA THR A 219 -9.57 23.04 -38.19
C THR A 219 -9.52 24.10 -37.09
N THR A 220 -9.00 25.28 -37.40
CA THR A 220 -8.72 26.38 -36.43
C THR A 220 -9.95 27.03 -35.79
N ASN A 221 -11.17 26.69 -36.22
CA ASN A 221 -12.36 27.50 -35.92
C ASN A 221 -13.40 26.84 -34.99
N SER A 222 -13.20 25.59 -34.56
CA SER A 222 -14.11 24.93 -33.60
C SER A 222 -13.47 24.83 -32.22
N THR A 223 -13.95 25.64 -31.29
CA THR A 223 -13.57 25.63 -29.88
C THR A 223 -13.84 24.25 -29.27
N PRO A 224 -12.86 23.59 -28.63
CA PRO A 224 -13.10 22.35 -27.92
C PRO A 224 -13.98 22.62 -26.71
N TRP A 225 -14.77 21.63 -26.36
CA TRP A 225 -15.60 21.69 -25.17
C TRP A 225 -15.91 20.30 -24.65
N MET A 226 -16.24 20.24 -23.37
CA MET A 226 -16.70 19.04 -22.71
C MET A 226 -17.90 19.37 -21.81
N LYS A 227 -18.88 18.47 -21.82
CA LYS A 227 -20.02 18.50 -20.90
C LYS A 227 -20.16 17.16 -20.21
N VAL A 228 -20.41 17.18 -18.90
CA VAL A 228 -20.57 15.97 -18.10
C VAL A 228 -21.88 16.03 -17.34
N TRP A 229 -22.66 14.95 -17.43
CA TRP A 229 -23.91 14.79 -16.68
C TRP A 229 -23.83 13.59 -15.72
N LEU A 230 -24.35 13.77 -14.51
CA LEU A 230 -24.63 12.72 -13.53
C LEU A 230 -26.14 12.54 -13.43
N ASN A 231 -26.67 11.34 -13.71
CA ASN A 231 -28.11 11.06 -13.64
C ASN A 231 -28.98 12.13 -14.35
N SER A 232 -28.50 12.70 -15.46
CA SER A 232 -29.10 13.81 -16.24
C SER A 232 -28.88 15.24 -15.72
N ASN A 233 -28.26 15.44 -14.57
CA ASN A 233 -27.84 16.76 -14.08
C ASN A 233 -26.48 17.14 -14.68
N LEU A 234 -26.41 18.29 -15.34
CA LEU A 234 -25.15 18.82 -15.89
C LEU A 234 -24.27 19.32 -14.73
N ILE A 235 -23.07 18.76 -14.59
CA ILE A 235 -22.13 19.12 -13.52
C ILE A 235 -20.88 19.85 -14.03
N ILE A 236 -20.50 19.63 -15.30
CA ILE A 236 -19.36 20.29 -15.95
C ILE A 236 -19.80 20.76 -17.33
N ASP A 237 -19.47 22.02 -17.67
CA ASP A 237 -19.59 22.61 -19.01
C ASP A 237 -18.38 23.54 -19.22
N VAL A 238 -17.32 23.01 -19.81
CA VAL A 238 -16.05 23.72 -20.03
C VAL A 238 -15.84 23.97 -21.51
N ARG A 239 -15.25 25.13 -21.86
CA ARG A 239 -15.03 25.51 -23.27
C ARG A 239 -13.71 26.23 -23.47
N GLY A 240 -13.06 25.93 -24.59
CA GLY A 240 -11.75 26.50 -24.92
C GLY A 240 -10.62 25.59 -24.46
N ASP A 241 -9.43 25.84 -24.97
CA ASP A 241 -8.27 24.96 -24.71
C ASP A 241 -7.92 24.96 -23.22
N ASP A 242 -7.80 26.15 -22.64
CA ASP A 242 -7.33 26.33 -21.26
C ASP A 242 -8.30 25.77 -20.22
N GLU A 243 -9.59 25.68 -20.53
CA GLU A 243 -10.60 25.11 -19.63
C GLU A 243 -10.88 23.64 -19.89
N THR A 244 -10.68 23.14 -21.12
CA THR A 244 -11.08 21.77 -21.49
C THR A 244 -9.95 20.77 -21.33
N ILE A 245 -8.70 21.20 -21.49
CA ILE A 245 -7.52 20.33 -21.40
C ILE A 245 -7.10 20.23 -19.94
N GLY A 246 -7.06 19.02 -19.39
CA GLY A 246 -6.77 18.79 -17.98
C GLY A 246 -7.39 17.51 -17.44
N ALA A 247 -7.30 17.35 -16.12
CA ALA A 247 -7.92 16.25 -15.38
C ALA A 247 -9.11 16.78 -14.57
N PHE A 248 -10.25 16.10 -14.69
CA PHE A 248 -11.49 16.40 -13.99
C PHE A 248 -11.85 15.17 -13.16
N ASP A 249 -11.60 15.25 -11.86
CA ASP A 249 -12.02 14.24 -10.90
C ASP A 249 -13.45 14.54 -10.46
N ILE A 250 -14.35 13.58 -10.65
CA ILE A 250 -15.76 13.67 -10.23
C ILE A 250 -16.16 12.54 -9.28
N THR A 251 -15.18 11.94 -8.62
CA THR A 251 -15.35 10.78 -7.73
C THR A 251 -16.32 11.08 -6.59
N ASP A 252 -16.17 12.24 -5.95
CA ASP A 252 -16.98 12.62 -4.80
C ASP A 252 -18.42 12.97 -5.20
N GLU A 253 -18.61 13.58 -6.36
CA GLU A 253 -19.92 13.90 -6.92
C GLU A 253 -20.70 12.63 -7.28
N ILE A 254 -20.04 11.62 -7.87
CA ILE A 254 -20.67 10.32 -8.16
C ILE A 254 -21.11 9.65 -6.86
N ASN A 255 -20.22 9.58 -5.87
CA ASN A 255 -20.49 8.94 -4.59
C ASN A 255 -21.60 9.65 -3.82
N SER A 256 -21.59 10.98 -3.80
CA SER A 256 -22.59 11.78 -3.09
C SER A 256 -23.97 11.75 -3.77
N ALA A 257 -24.01 11.75 -5.10
CA ALA A 257 -25.25 11.71 -5.86
C ALA A 257 -25.85 10.29 -5.97
N GLY A 258 -25.11 9.25 -5.58
CA GLY A 258 -25.48 7.86 -5.89
C GLY A 258 -25.65 7.66 -7.40
N ALA A 259 -24.78 8.29 -8.20
CA ALA A 259 -24.92 8.29 -9.64
C ALA A 259 -24.78 6.87 -10.19
N THR A 260 -25.75 6.42 -10.99
CA THR A 260 -25.69 5.11 -11.66
C THR A 260 -25.25 5.24 -13.11
N GLN A 261 -25.28 6.46 -13.65
CA GLN A 261 -24.85 6.76 -15.00
C GLN A 261 -24.12 8.10 -15.08
N VAL A 262 -22.94 8.07 -15.71
CA VAL A 262 -22.16 9.26 -16.10
C VAL A 262 -22.20 9.40 -17.61
N LYS A 263 -22.62 10.56 -18.10
CA LYS A 263 -22.61 10.88 -19.53
C LYS A 263 -21.57 11.94 -19.81
N VAL A 264 -20.62 11.64 -20.68
CA VAL A 264 -19.55 12.55 -21.09
C VAL A 264 -19.72 12.88 -22.56
N ARG A 265 -19.95 14.15 -22.88
CA ARG A 265 -20.05 14.63 -24.25
C ARG A 265 -18.86 15.53 -24.54
N VAL A 266 -18.12 15.18 -25.57
CA VAL A 266 -16.88 15.85 -25.94
C VAL A 266 -16.95 16.32 -27.39
N HIS A 267 -16.28 17.43 -27.67
CA HIS A 267 -16.16 17.98 -29.01
C HIS A 267 -14.74 18.45 -29.25
N ASN A 268 -14.17 18.00 -30.36
CA ASN A 268 -12.85 18.39 -30.85
C ASN A 268 -11.71 18.15 -29.84
N VAL A 269 -11.78 17.08 -29.05
CA VAL A 269 -10.77 16.71 -28.04
C VAL A 269 -10.37 15.25 -28.12
N ARG A 270 -9.20 14.95 -27.55
CA ARG A 270 -8.68 13.61 -27.30
C ARG A 270 -8.45 13.44 -25.80
N GLY A 271 -8.85 12.29 -25.29
CA GLY A 271 -8.71 11.97 -23.89
C GLY A 271 -9.19 10.57 -23.57
N TYR A 272 -9.24 10.27 -22.29
CA TYR A 272 -9.72 9.01 -21.76
C TYR A 272 -10.36 9.22 -20.38
N VAL A 273 -11.17 8.25 -19.97
CA VAL A 273 -11.74 8.18 -18.63
C VAL A 273 -11.10 7.03 -17.89
N VAL A 274 -10.70 7.30 -16.65
CA VAL A 274 -10.22 6.33 -15.68
C VAL A 274 -11.35 6.08 -14.69
N MET A 275 -11.79 4.83 -14.57
CA MET A 275 -12.79 4.41 -13.61
C MET A 275 -12.33 3.16 -12.87
N THR A 276 -12.35 3.20 -11.53
CA THR A 276 -11.99 2.04 -10.71
C THR A 276 -12.54 2.12 -9.28
N ASN A 277 -12.63 0.95 -8.64
CA ASN A 277 -12.99 0.75 -7.23
C ASN A 277 -11.83 0.19 -6.39
N VAL A 278 -10.70 -0.11 -7.03
CA VAL A 278 -9.56 -0.81 -6.41
C VAL A 278 -8.54 0.12 -5.75
N GLY A 279 -8.65 1.43 -5.96
CA GLY A 279 -7.65 2.39 -5.51
C GLY A 279 -7.92 3.83 -5.96
N GLU A 280 -7.07 4.74 -5.49
CA GLU A 280 -7.18 6.17 -5.75
C GLU A 280 -6.25 6.58 -6.89
N TYR A 281 -6.69 7.56 -7.69
CA TYR A 281 -5.91 8.08 -8.83
C TYR A 281 -4.98 9.21 -8.37
N ILE A 282 -3.67 8.95 -8.38
CA ILE A 282 -2.64 9.92 -7.97
C ILE A 282 -1.51 9.91 -9.00
N GLY A 283 -1.18 11.10 -9.53
CA GLY A 283 0.01 11.29 -10.36
C GLY A 283 0.06 10.42 -11.62
N GLY A 284 -1.09 10.15 -12.24
CA GLY A 284 -1.14 9.31 -13.46
C GLY A 284 -1.39 7.82 -13.22
N ARG A 285 -1.46 7.37 -11.96
CA ARG A 285 -1.54 5.95 -11.60
C ARG A 285 -2.64 5.70 -10.59
N ILE A 286 -3.18 4.48 -10.57
CA ILE A 286 -4.00 4.01 -9.46
C ILE A 286 -3.09 3.41 -8.41
N GLY A 287 -3.26 3.85 -7.17
CA GLY A 287 -2.52 3.34 -6.04
C GLY A 287 -3.38 3.08 -4.81
N ALA A 288 -2.77 2.39 -3.87
CA ALA A 288 -3.32 2.08 -2.57
C ALA A 288 -2.18 1.91 -1.55
N LYS A 289 -2.54 1.61 -0.31
CA LYS A 289 -1.63 1.22 0.77
C LYS A 289 -1.73 -0.28 0.97
N LEU A 290 -0.62 -0.99 0.79
CA LEU A 290 -0.47 -2.34 1.33
C LEU A 290 -0.17 -2.23 2.82
N VAL A 291 -1.05 -2.79 3.65
CA VAL A 291 -0.92 -2.77 5.10
C VAL A 291 -0.69 -4.19 5.58
N VAL A 292 0.39 -4.37 6.33
CA VAL A 292 0.76 -5.64 6.95
C VAL A 292 0.84 -5.43 8.47
N CYS A 293 0.01 -6.15 9.21
CA CYS A 293 0.08 -6.22 10.66
C CYS A 293 0.56 -7.62 11.07
N VAL A 294 1.48 -7.69 12.04
CA VAL A 294 2.02 -8.94 12.61
C VAL A 294 2.05 -8.81 14.13
N TRP A 295 1.72 -9.89 14.84
CA TRP A 295 1.74 -10.00 16.30
C TRP A 295 1.92 -11.45 16.76
#